data_AF-A0A9E5L7J0-F1
#
_entry.id   AF-A0A9E5L7J0-F1
#
_cell.length_a   1.000
_cell.length_b   1.000
_cell.length_c   1.000
_cell.angle_alpha   90.00
_cell.angle_beta   90.00
_cell.angle_gamma   90.00
#
_symmetry.space_group_name_H-M   'P 1'
#
loop_
_entity.id
_entity.type
_entity.pdbx_description
1 polymer ?
#
loop_
_entity_poly.entity_id
_entity_poly.type
_entity_poly.pdbx_seq_one_letter_code
_entity_poly.pdbx_strand_id
1 'polypeptide(L)'
;MNTSLTAQQIELLHAKLIVPIAVNDILNYGLEVEPDMQYGLHEALSEIDPDSALLAIALSAQHIAEQSKTVHPIAGGLYAECVQIVADYGPNFIRDLKRGSLPEADFLDVLMTVPEDLEALADLLDALSAEHEDELAPIVVLSNLLSIQARAHMEIANYILEEAGRIDKESAEDFFIYDKEPEMTQDAIISIASQQQAQVQTDNIILFPIHLRH
;
A
#
# COMPACT_ATOMS: atom_id res chain seq x y z
N MET A 1 -3.18 20.67 7.87
CA MET A 1 -2.25 21.79 7.57
C MET A 1 -1.50 21.39 6.30
N ASN A 2 -1.82 21.99 5.15
CA ASN A 2 -1.11 21.71 3.89
C ASN A 2 0.30 22.27 3.99
N THR A 3 1.26 21.39 4.24
CA THR A 3 2.67 21.77 4.27
C THR A 3 3.24 21.42 2.91
N SER A 4 3.28 22.40 2.00
CA SER A 4 3.89 22.21 0.68
C SER A 4 5.32 21.71 0.86
N LEU A 5 5.69 20.65 0.13
CA LEU A 5 7.03 20.07 0.18
C LEU A 5 8.07 21.12 -0.25
N THR A 6 9.18 21.19 0.48
CA THR A 6 10.34 21.99 0.08
C THR A 6 11.06 21.36 -1.11
N ALA A 7 11.82 22.14 -1.88
CA ALA A 7 12.62 21.62 -2.99
C ALA A 7 13.58 20.49 -2.57
N GLN A 8 14.21 20.63 -1.39
CA GLN A 8 15.07 19.59 -0.82
C GLN A 8 14.32 18.29 -0.48
N GLN A 9 13.04 18.40 -0.14
CA GLN A 9 12.19 17.25 0.13
C GLN A 9 11.81 16.52 -1.15
N ILE A 10 11.53 17.26 -2.23
CA ILE A 10 11.29 16.68 -3.57
C ILE A 10 12.56 15.98 -4.08
N GLU A 11 13.73 16.60 -3.93
CA GLU A 11 15.01 15.94 -4.27
C GLU A 11 15.25 14.65 -3.48
N LEU A 12 14.87 14.62 -2.20
CA LEU A 12 14.98 13.41 -1.38
C LEU A 12 14.03 12.30 -1.85
N LEU A 13 12.81 12.65 -2.29
CA LEU A 13 11.87 11.71 -2.90
C LEU A 13 12.47 11.11 -4.17
N HIS A 14 13.02 11.94 -5.05
CA HIS A 14 13.66 11.50 -6.29
C HIS A 14 14.87 10.58 -6.00
N ALA A 15 15.66 10.88 -4.96
CA ALA A 15 16.78 10.03 -4.57
C ALA A 15 16.38 8.63 -4.05
N LYS A 16 15.12 8.45 -3.66
CA LYS A 16 14.58 7.19 -3.14
C LYS A 16 13.67 6.46 -4.11
N LEU A 17 13.04 7.19 -5.03
CA LEU A 17 12.16 6.69 -6.06
C LEU A 17 12.84 6.94 -7.41
N ILE A 18 13.51 5.91 -7.93
CA ILE A 18 14.33 6.03 -9.14
C ILE A 18 13.49 6.26 -10.40
N VAL A 19 12.26 5.77 -10.42
CA VAL A 19 11.36 5.78 -11.57
C VAL A 19 11.00 7.21 -12.00
N PRO A 20 10.59 8.14 -11.11
CA PRO A 20 10.43 9.55 -11.44
C PRO A 20 11.62 10.19 -12.15
N ILE A 21 12.85 9.88 -11.72
CA ILE A 21 14.07 10.41 -12.36
C ILE A 21 14.19 9.86 -13.77
N ALA A 22 14.07 8.53 -13.93
CA ALA A 22 14.18 7.89 -15.24
C ALA A 22 13.12 8.40 -16.23
N VAL A 23 11.87 8.56 -15.78
CA VAL A 23 10.78 9.14 -16.59
C VAL A 23 11.12 10.57 -17.01
N ASN A 24 11.56 11.42 -16.07
CA ASN A 24 11.95 12.79 -16.38
C ASN A 24 13.13 12.86 -17.38
N ASP A 25 14.11 11.97 -17.26
CA ASP A 25 15.25 11.91 -18.18
C ASP A 25 14.81 11.47 -19.58
N ILE A 26 13.99 10.42 -19.70
CA ILE A 26 13.42 9.97 -20.98
C ILE A 26 12.71 11.13 -21.69
N LEU A 27 11.86 11.84 -20.95
CA LEU A 27 11.05 12.93 -21.49
C LEU A 27 11.87 14.18 -21.85
N ASN A 28 12.87 14.54 -21.06
CA ASN A 28 13.67 15.76 -21.31
C ASN A 28 14.76 15.56 -22.36
N TYR A 29 15.32 14.35 -22.46
CA TYR A 29 16.34 14.04 -23.47
C TYR A 29 15.75 13.43 -24.75
N GLY A 30 14.43 13.25 -24.82
CA GLY A 30 13.74 12.70 -25.99
C GLY A 30 14.19 11.28 -26.32
N LEU A 31 14.38 10.45 -25.29
CA LEU A 31 14.83 9.08 -25.45
C LEU A 31 13.66 8.21 -25.95
N GLU A 32 13.97 7.26 -26.83
CA GLU A 32 13.04 6.18 -27.17
C GLU A 32 12.92 5.22 -25.98
N VAL A 33 11.71 4.73 -25.72
CA VAL A 33 11.44 3.84 -24.58
C VAL A 33 11.56 2.39 -25.04
N GLU A 34 12.81 1.90 -25.06
CA GLU A 34 13.11 0.53 -25.48
C GLU A 34 12.51 -0.52 -24.52
N PRO A 35 12.24 -1.76 -24.99
CA PRO A 35 11.65 -2.81 -24.17
C PRO A 35 12.42 -3.10 -22.86
N ASP A 36 13.75 -3.04 -22.88
CA ASP A 36 14.58 -3.26 -21.70
C ASP A 36 14.39 -2.13 -20.66
N MET A 37 14.18 -0.89 -21.12
CA MET A 37 13.85 0.24 -20.25
C MET A 37 12.47 0.06 -19.63
N GLN A 38 11.47 -0.36 -20.43
CA GLN A 38 10.12 -0.64 -19.92
C GLN A 38 10.16 -1.74 -18.85
N TYR A 39 10.90 -2.82 -19.11
CA TYR A 39 11.09 -3.90 -18.15
C TYR A 39 11.72 -3.39 -16.85
N GLY A 40 12.82 -2.63 -16.93
CA GLY A 40 13.48 -2.09 -15.74
C GLY A 40 12.60 -1.15 -14.92
N LEU A 41 11.74 -0.36 -15.57
CA LEU A 41 10.77 0.50 -14.88
C LEU A 41 9.65 -0.31 -14.20
N HIS A 42 9.14 -1.35 -14.86
CA HIS A 42 8.18 -2.28 -14.27
C HIS A 42 8.77 -3.00 -13.05
N GLU A 43 10.00 -3.51 -13.17
CA GLU A 43 10.71 -4.20 -12.09
C GLU A 43 10.90 -3.26 -10.89
N ALA A 44 11.40 -2.05 -11.12
CA ALA A 44 11.62 -1.06 -10.07
C ALA A 44 10.33 -0.65 -9.32
N LEU A 45 9.20 -0.54 -10.03
CA LEU A 45 7.90 -0.29 -9.39
C LEU A 45 7.36 -1.52 -8.66
N SER A 46 7.61 -2.72 -9.15
CA SER A 46 7.12 -3.95 -8.52
C SER A 46 7.81 -4.31 -7.20
N GLU A 47 8.99 -3.76 -6.94
CA GLU A 47 9.80 -4.04 -5.74
C GLU A 47 9.48 -3.16 -4.53
N ILE A 48 8.59 -2.18 -4.67
CA ILE A 48 8.25 -1.22 -3.61
C ILE A 48 6.81 -1.39 -3.15
N ASP A 49 6.51 -0.94 -1.93
CA ASP A 49 5.16 -1.03 -1.34
C ASP A 49 4.15 -0.12 -2.08
N PRO A 50 2.83 -0.41 -2.01
CA PRO A 50 1.82 0.34 -2.77
C PRO A 50 1.77 1.85 -2.51
N ASP A 51 2.01 2.28 -1.27
CA ASP A 51 2.05 3.70 -0.90
C ASP A 51 3.25 4.43 -1.54
N SER A 52 4.39 3.74 -1.59
CA SER A 52 5.62 4.20 -2.21
C SER A 52 5.48 4.22 -3.74
N ALA A 53 4.82 3.20 -4.29
CA ALA A 53 4.50 3.13 -5.71
C ALA A 53 3.54 4.24 -6.14
N LEU A 54 2.50 4.53 -5.36
CA LEU A 54 1.58 5.65 -5.59
C LEU A 54 2.36 6.96 -5.73
N LEU A 55 3.27 7.24 -4.81
CA LEU A 55 4.08 8.47 -4.85
C LEU A 55 5.04 8.49 -6.05
N ALA A 56 5.66 7.36 -6.39
CA ALA A 56 6.54 7.25 -7.55
C ALA A 56 5.77 7.45 -8.87
N ILE A 57 4.58 6.87 -8.99
CA ILE A 57 3.72 7.00 -10.16
C ILE A 57 3.22 8.43 -10.27
N ALA A 58 2.76 9.04 -9.18
CA ALA A 58 2.29 10.44 -9.18
C ALA A 58 3.37 11.42 -9.60
N LEU A 59 4.60 11.30 -9.08
CA LEU A 59 5.73 12.15 -9.49
C LEU A 59 6.09 11.95 -10.97
N SER A 60 6.08 10.70 -11.45
CA SER A 60 6.37 10.37 -12.86
C SER A 60 5.28 10.92 -13.80
N ALA A 61 4.00 10.72 -13.44
CA ALA A 61 2.85 11.20 -14.18
C ALA A 61 2.77 12.72 -14.20
N GLN A 62 3.23 13.40 -13.14
CA GLN A 62 3.36 14.85 -13.11
C GLN A 62 4.31 15.36 -14.21
N HIS A 63 5.44 14.69 -14.45
CA HIS A 63 6.37 15.04 -15.53
C HIS A 63 5.75 14.84 -16.92
N ILE A 64 5.03 13.73 -17.13
CA ILE A 64 4.30 13.45 -18.37
C ILE A 64 3.24 14.53 -18.62
N ALA A 65 2.42 14.80 -17.60
CA ALA A 65 1.34 15.77 -17.66
C ALA A 65 1.84 17.19 -17.94
N GLU A 66 2.97 17.60 -17.34
CA GLU A 66 3.58 18.91 -17.57
C GLU A 66 3.92 19.15 -19.06
N GLN A 67 4.38 18.12 -19.78
CA GLN A 67 4.70 18.23 -21.21
C GLN A 67 3.46 18.33 -22.11
N SER A 68 2.33 17.75 -21.67
CA SER A 68 1.12 17.63 -22.49
C SER A 68 -0.01 18.59 -22.13
N LYS A 69 0.02 19.24 -20.95
CA LYS A 69 -1.10 20.05 -20.41
C LYS A 69 -1.48 21.27 -21.24
N THR A 70 -0.60 21.76 -22.13
CA THR A 70 -0.93 22.89 -23.02
C THR A 70 -1.76 22.46 -24.22
N VAL A 71 -1.75 21.16 -24.55
CA VAL A 71 -2.42 20.60 -25.73
C VAL A 71 -3.65 19.80 -25.32
N HIS A 72 -3.54 18.98 -24.28
CA HIS A 72 -4.58 18.05 -23.85
C HIS A 72 -5.15 18.46 -22.49
N PRO A 73 -6.46 18.81 -22.39
CA PRO A 73 -7.08 19.16 -21.11
C PRO A 73 -6.99 18.06 -20.05
N ILE A 74 -7.01 16.78 -20.47
CA ILE A 74 -6.88 15.63 -19.56
C ILE A 74 -5.52 15.63 -18.84
N ALA A 75 -4.44 16.08 -19.50
CA ALA A 75 -3.14 16.25 -18.85
C ALA A 75 -3.17 17.34 -17.77
N GLY A 76 -4.00 18.37 -17.92
CA GLY A 76 -4.23 19.35 -16.86
C GLY A 76 -4.90 18.75 -15.61
N GLY A 77 -5.87 17.85 -15.82
CA GLY A 77 -6.52 17.08 -14.75
C GLY A 77 -5.53 16.14 -14.05
N LEU A 78 -4.80 15.34 -14.83
CA LEU A 78 -3.75 14.45 -14.33
C LEU A 78 -2.72 15.21 -13.50
N TYR A 79 -2.23 16.36 -13.98
CA TYR A 79 -1.27 17.17 -13.24
C TYR A 79 -1.81 17.60 -11.87
N ALA A 80 -3.06 18.07 -11.82
CA ALA A 80 -3.68 18.51 -10.57
C ALA A 80 -3.82 17.35 -9.58
N GLU A 81 -4.23 16.17 -10.06
CA GLU A 81 -4.35 14.96 -9.24
C GLU A 81 -2.98 14.54 -8.67
N CYS A 82 -1.94 14.49 -9.50
CA CYS A 82 -0.59 14.18 -9.06
C CYS A 82 -0.07 15.17 -8.00
N VAL A 83 -0.36 16.47 -8.15
CA VAL A 83 0.02 17.49 -7.15
C VAL A 83 -0.66 17.22 -5.81
N GLN A 84 -1.94 16.85 -5.83
CA GLN A 84 -2.70 16.57 -4.63
C GLN A 84 -2.17 15.32 -3.91
N ILE A 85 -1.98 14.22 -4.63
CA ILE A 85 -1.39 12.98 -4.09
C ILE A 85 -0.01 13.24 -3.49
N VAL A 86 0.88 13.97 -4.20
CA VAL A 86 2.21 14.29 -3.66
C VAL A 86 2.11 15.13 -2.38
N ALA A 87 1.13 16.02 -2.28
CA ALA A 87 0.91 16.84 -1.08
C ALA A 87 0.37 16.01 0.10
N ASP A 88 -0.46 15.00 -0.16
CA ASP A 88 -1.08 14.18 0.87
C ASP A 88 -0.15 13.08 1.39
N TYR A 89 0.57 12.39 0.51
CA TYR A 89 1.43 11.25 0.87
C TYR A 89 2.89 11.63 1.08
N GLY A 90 3.42 12.61 0.35
CA GLY A 90 4.84 12.97 0.36
C GLY A 90 5.40 13.37 1.73
N PRO A 91 4.71 14.20 2.55
CA PRO A 91 5.21 14.59 3.86
C PRO A 91 5.41 13.40 4.82
N ASN A 92 4.49 12.44 4.81
CA ASN A 92 4.56 11.25 5.65
C ASN A 92 5.70 10.34 5.18
N PHE A 93 5.76 10.05 3.87
CA PHE A 93 6.85 9.26 3.29
C PHE A 93 8.24 9.78 3.70
N ILE A 94 8.46 11.10 3.64
CA ILE A 94 9.74 11.71 4.04
C ILE A 94 10.01 11.59 5.54
N ARG A 95 8.97 11.73 6.37
CA ARG A 95 9.09 11.55 7.82
C ARG A 95 9.49 10.11 8.13
N ASP A 96 8.93 9.16 7.41
CA ASP A 96 9.06 7.74 7.70
C ASP A 96 10.40 7.20 7.17
N LEU A 97 10.90 7.73 6.03
CA LEU A 97 12.29 7.58 5.60
C LEU A 97 13.33 7.94 6.68
N LYS A 98 13.03 8.94 7.53
CA LYS A 98 13.93 9.38 8.61
C LYS A 98 13.78 8.56 9.89
N ARG A 99 12.62 7.95 10.11
CA ARG A 99 12.26 7.24 11.35
C ARG A 99 12.41 5.73 11.27
N GLY A 100 12.45 5.15 10.07
CA GLY A 100 12.43 3.71 9.87
C GLY A 100 11.00 3.18 9.69
N SER A 101 10.80 1.88 9.83
CA SER A 101 9.52 1.20 9.59
C SER A 101 8.37 1.82 10.41
N LEU A 102 7.24 2.07 9.74
CA LEU A 102 6.00 2.51 10.39
C LEU A 102 5.44 1.40 11.30
N PRO A 103 4.77 1.76 12.41
CA PRO A 103 3.89 0.83 13.10
C PRO A 103 2.79 0.33 12.15
N GLU A 104 2.43 -0.95 12.25
CA GLU A 104 1.48 -1.61 11.35
C GLU A 104 0.11 -0.90 11.28
N ALA A 105 -0.40 -0.42 12.42
CA ALA A 105 -1.66 0.33 12.45
C ALA A 105 -1.60 1.65 11.66
N ASP A 106 -0.49 2.39 11.76
CA ASP A 106 -0.31 3.64 11.02
C ASP A 106 -0.15 3.38 9.51
N PHE A 107 0.41 2.22 9.13
CA PHE A 107 0.54 1.79 7.74
C PHE A 107 -0.83 1.42 7.13
N LEU A 108 -1.67 0.68 7.86
CA LEU A 108 -3.01 0.33 7.40
C LEU A 108 -3.90 1.57 7.21
N ASP A 109 -3.81 2.54 8.12
CA ASP A 109 -4.54 3.81 8.00
C ASP A 109 -4.16 4.56 6.71
N VAL A 110 -2.87 4.56 6.33
CA VAL A 110 -2.40 5.15 5.07
C VAL A 110 -2.92 4.36 3.87
N LEU A 111 -2.88 3.03 3.94
CA LEU A 111 -3.33 2.18 2.82
C LEU A 111 -4.84 2.30 2.53
N MET A 112 -5.67 2.78 3.45
CA MET A 112 -7.12 2.86 3.24
C MET A 112 -7.54 3.68 2.00
N THR A 113 -6.77 4.72 1.64
CA THR A 113 -7.08 5.61 0.50
C THR A 113 -6.21 5.33 -0.73
N VAL A 114 -5.12 4.58 -0.57
CA VAL A 114 -4.16 4.27 -1.64
C VAL A 114 -4.79 3.58 -2.86
N PRO A 115 -5.67 2.57 -2.73
CA PRO A 115 -6.31 1.94 -3.88
C PRO A 115 -7.11 2.91 -4.76
N GLU A 116 -7.89 3.80 -4.14
CA GLU A 116 -8.72 4.77 -4.86
C GLU A 116 -7.85 5.78 -5.64
N ASP A 117 -6.78 6.27 -5.03
CA ASP A 117 -5.86 7.20 -5.68
C ASP A 117 -5.06 6.52 -6.82
N LEU A 118 -4.69 5.24 -6.65
CA LEU A 118 -4.06 4.46 -7.71
C LEU A 118 -5.01 4.20 -8.89
N GLU A 119 -6.28 3.90 -8.63
CA GLU A 119 -7.31 3.75 -9.66
C GLU A 119 -7.49 5.06 -10.43
N ALA A 120 -7.64 6.18 -9.72
CA ALA A 120 -7.79 7.50 -10.32
C ALA A 120 -6.60 7.87 -11.24
N LEU A 121 -5.37 7.60 -10.80
CA LEU A 121 -4.18 7.81 -11.63
C LEU A 121 -4.18 6.90 -12.87
N ALA A 122 -4.53 5.62 -12.72
CA ALA A 122 -4.55 4.69 -13.85
C ALA A 122 -5.54 5.15 -14.94
N ASP A 123 -6.73 5.58 -14.53
CA ASP A 123 -7.77 6.04 -15.45
C ASP A 123 -7.37 7.33 -16.17
N LEU A 124 -6.75 8.28 -15.46
CA LEU A 124 -6.25 9.52 -16.06
C LEU A 124 -5.08 9.28 -17.02
N LEU A 125 -4.19 8.32 -16.71
CA LEU A 125 -3.08 7.93 -17.56
C LEU A 125 -3.58 7.25 -18.85
N ASP A 126 -4.54 6.32 -18.75
CA ASP A 126 -5.15 5.69 -19.92
C ASP A 126 -5.86 6.71 -20.81
N ALA A 127 -6.60 7.63 -20.20
CA ALA A 127 -7.27 8.70 -20.93
C ALA A 127 -6.26 9.61 -21.65
N LEU A 128 -5.12 9.91 -21.02
CA LEU A 128 -4.06 10.68 -21.66
C LEU A 128 -3.40 9.90 -22.81
N SER A 129 -3.12 8.60 -22.64
CA SER A 129 -2.61 7.75 -23.71
C SER A 129 -3.54 7.73 -24.93
N ALA A 130 -4.85 7.62 -24.70
CA ALA A 130 -5.85 7.55 -25.76
C ALA A 130 -5.98 8.83 -26.60
N GLU A 131 -5.52 9.97 -26.08
CA GLU A 131 -5.51 11.25 -26.81
C GLU A 131 -4.36 11.39 -27.82
N HIS A 132 -3.40 10.48 -27.81
CA HIS A 132 -2.25 10.49 -28.70
C HIS A 132 -2.41 9.47 -29.83
N GLU A 133 -2.10 9.89 -31.07
CA GLU A 133 -2.18 9.01 -32.25
C GLU A 133 -0.98 8.08 -32.39
N ASP A 134 0.20 8.49 -31.88
CA ASP A 134 1.44 7.73 -31.96
C ASP A 134 1.61 6.81 -30.75
N GLU A 135 1.29 5.54 -30.92
CA GLU A 135 1.39 4.51 -29.89
C GLU A 135 2.83 4.29 -29.38
N LEU A 136 3.85 4.71 -30.15
CA LEU A 136 5.26 4.56 -29.81
C LEU A 136 5.86 5.82 -29.18
N ALA A 137 5.10 6.91 -29.09
CA ALA A 137 5.56 8.13 -28.44
C ALA A 137 5.90 7.82 -26.96
N PRO A 138 7.03 8.32 -26.43
CA PRO A 138 7.44 8.06 -25.04
C PRO A 138 6.35 8.35 -24.01
N ILE A 139 5.57 9.41 -24.22
CA ILE A 139 4.43 9.78 -23.37
C ILE A 139 3.39 8.66 -23.29
N VAL A 140 3.06 8.02 -24.42
CA VAL A 140 2.07 6.93 -24.49
C VAL A 140 2.62 5.67 -23.83
N VAL A 141 3.86 5.29 -24.17
CA VAL A 141 4.51 4.11 -23.61
C VAL A 141 4.63 4.22 -22.08
N LEU A 142 5.09 5.36 -21.59
CA LEU A 142 5.22 5.61 -20.15
C LEU A 142 3.85 5.69 -19.46
N SER A 143 2.86 6.34 -20.06
CA SER A 143 1.51 6.42 -19.48
C SER A 143 0.87 5.04 -19.34
N ASN A 144 0.99 4.20 -20.37
CA ASN A 144 0.53 2.81 -20.32
C ASN A 144 1.27 1.99 -19.25
N LEU A 145 2.60 2.11 -19.18
CA LEU A 145 3.41 1.42 -18.16
C LEU A 145 2.97 1.79 -16.74
N LEU A 146 2.85 3.09 -16.47
CA LEU A 146 2.48 3.62 -15.17
C LEU A 146 1.04 3.23 -14.80
N SER A 147 0.13 3.24 -15.76
CA SER A 147 -1.26 2.81 -15.59
C SER A 147 -1.37 1.32 -15.20
N ILE A 148 -0.60 0.45 -15.88
CA ILE A 148 -0.52 -0.98 -15.54
C ILE A 148 -0.02 -1.17 -14.10
N GLN A 149 1.04 -0.44 -13.73
CA GLN A 149 1.61 -0.53 -12.39
C GLN A 149 0.68 0.03 -11.32
N ALA A 150 -0.05 1.10 -11.61
CA ALA A 150 -1.03 1.66 -10.69
C ALA A 150 -2.12 0.63 -10.36
N ARG A 151 -2.65 -0.07 -11.37
CA ARG A 151 -3.63 -1.15 -11.14
C ARG A 151 -3.06 -2.35 -10.41
N ALA A 152 -1.82 -2.74 -10.72
CA ALA A 152 -1.17 -3.83 -10.00
C ALA A 152 -1.02 -3.50 -8.50
N HIS A 153 -0.57 -2.29 -8.17
CA HIS A 153 -0.43 -1.85 -6.77
C HIS A 153 -1.77 -1.62 -6.08
N MET A 154 -2.80 -1.22 -6.81
CA MET A 154 -4.18 -1.14 -6.28
C MET A 154 -4.67 -2.52 -5.83
N GLU A 155 -4.48 -3.55 -6.64
CA GLU A 155 -4.85 -4.94 -6.28
C GLU A 155 -4.05 -5.44 -5.07
N ILE A 156 -2.75 -5.12 -5.01
CA ILE A 156 -1.90 -5.48 -3.85
C ILE A 156 -2.40 -4.78 -2.58
N ALA A 157 -2.69 -3.48 -2.65
CA ALA A 157 -3.20 -2.71 -1.51
C ALA A 157 -4.56 -3.24 -1.04
N ASN A 158 -5.49 -3.52 -1.96
CA ASN A 158 -6.77 -4.12 -1.64
C ASN A 158 -6.60 -5.48 -0.94
N TYR A 159 -5.71 -6.33 -1.44
CA TYR A 159 -5.43 -7.62 -0.82
C TYR A 159 -4.90 -7.49 0.62
N ILE A 160 -3.97 -6.54 0.86
CA ILE A 160 -3.43 -6.27 2.20
C ILE A 160 -4.55 -5.83 3.17
N LEU A 161 -5.41 -4.91 2.74
CA LEU A 161 -6.52 -4.41 3.55
C LEU A 161 -7.55 -5.52 3.85
N GLU A 162 -7.87 -6.36 2.86
CA GLU A 162 -8.77 -7.49 3.05
C GLU A 162 -8.22 -8.49 4.08
N GLU A 163 -6.93 -8.80 4.00
CA GLU A 163 -6.30 -9.76 4.91
C GLU A 163 -6.19 -9.20 6.33
N ALA A 164 -5.82 -7.93 6.49
CA ALA A 164 -5.84 -7.25 7.79
C ALA A 164 -7.25 -7.27 8.42
N GLY A 165 -8.28 -6.98 7.62
CA GLY A 165 -9.68 -7.01 8.08
C GLY A 165 -10.21 -8.42 8.41
N ARG A 166 -9.56 -9.50 7.94
CA ARG A 166 -9.87 -10.88 8.36
C ARG A 166 -9.23 -11.21 9.71
N ILE A 167 -7.98 -10.82 9.92
CA ILE A 167 -7.25 -11.04 11.18
C ILE A 167 -7.98 -10.37 12.36
N ASP A 168 -8.50 -9.16 12.16
CA ASP A 168 -9.29 -8.46 13.18
C ASP A 168 -10.60 -9.17 13.53
N LYS A 169 -11.21 -9.89 12.56
CA LYS A 169 -12.44 -10.66 12.80
C LYS A 169 -12.16 -12.00 13.47
N GLU A 170 -11.12 -12.71 13.05
CA GLU A 170 -10.74 -14.00 13.67
C GLU A 170 -10.28 -13.81 15.12
N SER A 171 -9.51 -12.76 15.40
CA SER A 171 -9.09 -12.44 16.77
C SER A 171 -10.25 -12.00 17.68
N ALA A 172 -11.27 -11.32 17.13
CA ALA A 172 -12.49 -11.01 17.85
C ALA A 172 -13.34 -12.28 18.10
N GLU A 173 -13.48 -13.15 17.11
CA GLU A 173 -14.26 -14.39 17.23
C GLU A 173 -13.63 -15.38 18.23
N ASP A 174 -12.30 -15.51 18.28
CA ASP A 174 -11.61 -16.32 19.29
C ASP A 174 -11.75 -15.77 20.73
N PHE A 175 -11.93 -14.45 20.88
CA PHE A 175 -12.22 -13.83 22.18
C PHE A 175 -13.66 -14.12 22.65
N PHE A 176 -14.61 -14.31 21.74
CA PHE A 176 -16.02 -14.60 22.06
C PHE A 176 -16.32 -16.08 22.32
N ILE A 177 -15.38 -17.00 22.11
CA ILE A 177 -15.60 -18.45 22.36
C ILE A 177 -15.38 -18.84 23.84
N TYR A 178 -14.74 -18.00 24.65
CA TYR A 178 -14.47 -18.30 26.08
C TYR A 178 -15.40 -17.65 27.11
N ASP A 179 -16.38 -16.84 26.70
CA ASP A 179 -17.28 -16.13 27.63
C ASP A 179 -18.76 -16.49 27.47
N LYS A 180 -19.05 -17.69 26.93
CA LYS A 180 -20.33 -18.34 27.20
C LYS A 180 -20.25 -19.02 28.56
N GLU A 181 -20.49 -18.24 29.61
CA GLU A 181 -20.88 -18.82 30.90
C GLU A 181 -22.00 -19.84 30.62
N PRO A 182 -21.84 -21.12 30.99
CA PRO A 182 -22.95 -22.04 30.90
C PRO A 182 -24.01 -21.55 31.89
N GLU A 183 -25.18 -21.18 31.39
CA GLU A 183 -26.37 -20.95 32.21
C GLU A 183 -26.57 -22.17 33.09
N MET A 184 -26.13 -22.09 34.35
CA MET A 184 -26.37 -23.10 35.35
C MET A 184 -27.85 -23.07 35.70
N THR A 185 -28.62 -23.98 35.10
CA THR A 185 -29.95 -24.31 35.58
C THR A 185 -29.85 -24.81 37.02
N GLN A 186 -30.81 -24.40 37.88
CA GLN A 186 -30.85 -24.77 39.30
C GLN A 186 -30.81 -26.29 39.55
N ASP A 187 -31.13 -27.10 38.54
CA ASP A 187 -31.04 -28.56 38.58
C ASP A 187 -29.59 -29.09 38.60
N ALA A 188 -28.61 -28.32 38.09
CA ALA A 188 -27.19 -28.69 38.12
C ALA A 188 -26.54 -28.49 39.51
N ILE A 189 -27.06 -27.57 40.33
CA ILE A 189 -26.53 -27.32 41.68
C ILE A 189 -26.83 -28.50 42.61
N ILE A 190 -27.97 -29.17 42.42
CA ILE A 190 -28.40 -30.29 43.27
C ILE A 190 -27.63 -31.58 42.94
N SER A 191 -27.16 -31.76 41.70
CA SER A 191 -26.41 -32.98 41.32
C SER A 191 -24.95 -32.97 41.81
N ILE A 192 -24.30 -31.80 41.85
CA ILE A 192 -22.89 -31.64 42.21
C ILE A 192 -22.65 -31.89 43.72
N ALA A 193 -23.62 -31.58 44.58
CA ALA A 193 -23.51 -31.82 46.02
C ALA A 193 -23.45 -33.33 46.39
N SER A 194 -23.87 -34.22 45.47
CA SER A 194 -23.90 -35.67 45.66
C SER A 194 -22.69 -36.43 45.07
N GLN A 195 -21.75 -35.77 44.40
CA GLN A 195 -20.60 -36.44 43.75
C GLN A 195 -19.23 -36.17 44.40
N GLN A 196 -19.13 -35.34 45.44
CA GLN A 196 -17.86 -35.11 46.18
C GLN A 196 -17.48 -36.23 47.17
N GLN A 197 -18.00 -37.45 47.00
CA GLN A 197 -17.55 -38.63 47.73
C GLN A 197 -17.21 -39.79 46.79
N ALA A 198 -16.35 -39.58 45.78
CA ALA A 198 -15.52 -40.64 45.23
C ALA A 198 -14.40 -40.09 44.34
N GLN A 199 -13.21 -40.68 44.49
CA GLN A 199 -12.06 -40.68 43.56
C GLN A 199 -10.98 -39.60 43.72
N VAL A 200 -10.15 -39.91 44.71
CA VAL A 200 -8.67 -39.91 44.73
C VAL A 200 -8.02 -40.41 43.42
N GLN A 201 -6.81 -39.87 43.11
CA GLN A 201 -5.73 -40.36 42.21
C GLN A 201 -5.92 -40.19 40.68
N THR A 202 -4.96 -39.75 39.84
CA THR A 202 -3.49 -39.54 39.92
C THR A 202 -3.02 -38.51 38.88
N ASP A 203 -1.90 -37.85 39.19
CA ASP A 203 -1.09 -36.95 38.36
C ASP A 203 -0.67 -37.50 36.98
N ASN A 204 -0.62 -36.63 35.97
CA ASN A 204 0.21 -36.77 34.76
C ASN A 204 0.45 -35.39 34.11
N ILE A 205 1.26 -34.54 34.73
CA ILE A 205 1.81 -33.35 34.07
C ILE A 205 3.30 -33.60 33.81
N ILE A 206 3.67 -33.66 32.54
CA ILE A 206 5.08 -33.67 32.09
C ILE A 206 5.47 -32.22 31.81
N LEU A 207 6.52 -31.72 32.50
CA LEU A 207 7.12 -30.41 32.25
C LEU A 207 8.45 -30.58 31.49
N PHE A 208 8.63 -29.84 30.40
CA PHE A 208 9.89 -29.80 29.64
C PHE A 208 10.81 -28.66 30.12
N PRO A 209 12.15 -28.84 30.14
CA PRO A 209 13.10 -27.85 30.64
C PRO A 209 13.47 -26.78 29.60
N ILE A 210 13.35 -25.51 29.98
CA ILE A 210 13.81 -24.35 29.20
C ILE A 210 15.33 -24.23 29.35
N HIS A 211 16.09 -24.31 28.26
CA HIS A 211 17.53 -24.10 28.25
C HIS A 211 17.84 -22.60 28.17
N LEU A 212 18.36 -22.01 29.26
CA LEU A 212 18.99 -20.70 29.24
C LEU A 212 20.44 -20.85 28.76
N ARG A 213 20.76 -20.29 27.59
CA ARG A 213 22.14 -20.17 27.12
C ARG A 213 22.82 -18.99 27.83
N HIS A 214 24.00 -19.25 28.40
CA HIS A 214 24.97 -18.24 28.81
C HIS A 214 25.80 -17.77 27.61
#